data_AF-A0AA45W0H0-F1
#
_entry.id   AF-A0AA45W0H0-F1
#
_cell.length_a   1.000
_cell.length_b   1.000
_cell.length_c   1.000
_cell.angle_alpha   90.00
_cell.angle_beta   90.00
_cell.angle_gamma   90.00
#
_symmetry.space_group_name_H-M   'P 1'
#
loop_
_entity.id
_entity.type
_entity.pdbx_description
1 polymer ?
#
loop_
_entity_poly.entity_id
_entity_poly.type
_entity_poly.pdbx_seq_one_letter_code
_entity_poly.pdbx_strand_id
1 'polypeptide(L)'
;MLRQSIVSGDARARIEAVDKNNQLWTILAADLASEGNALPDELRANLLSLADFSLRHGHAVLARKATVDALIDVNMSIMKGLRGKVGQ
;
A
#
# COMPACT_ATOMS: atom_id res chain seq x y z
N MET A 1 -3.71 -2.05 -10.84
CA MET A 1 -2.63 -3.06 -10.89
C MET A 1 -2.96 -4.29 -10.04
N LEU A 2 -3.02 -4.21 -8.70
CA LEU A 2 -3.29 -5.39 -7.84
C LEU A 2 -4.57 -6.16 -8.22
N ARG A 3 -5.72 -5.49 -8.34
CA ARG A 3 -7.01 -6.13 -8.69
C ARG A 3 -6.98 -6.84 -10.05
N GLN A 4 -6.33 -6.24 -11.06
CA GLN A 4 -6.27 -6.81 -12.41
C GLN A 4 -5.44 -8.10 -12.45
N SER A 5 -4.39 -8.19 -11.63
CA SER A 5 -3.54 -9.40 -11.54
C SER A 5 -4.25 -10.61 -10.92
N ILE A 6 -5.29 -10.40 -10.12
CA ILE A 6 -6.13 -11.49 -9.58
C ILE A 6 -7.04 -12.02 -10.69
N VAL A 7 -7.69 -11.11 -11.41
CA VAL A 7 -8.67 -11.44 -12.46
C VAL A 7 -8.04 -12.25 -13.59
N SER A 8 -6.76 -12.02 -13.92
CA SER A 8 -6.06 -12.79 -14.96
C SER A 8 -5.55 -14.17 -14.51
N GLY A 9 -5.52 -14.47 -13.21
CA GLY A 9 -4.94 -15.72 -12.69
C GLY A 9 -3.41 -15.84 -12.87
N ASP A 10 -2.74 -14.87 -13.48
CA ASP A 10 -1.32 -14.92 -13.81
C ASP A 10 -0.44 -14.66 -12.56
N ALA A 11 0.33 -15.67 -12.16
CA ALA A 11 1.23 -15.61 -11.02
C ALA A 11 2.35 -14.56 -11.19
N ARG A 12 2.87 -14.36 -12.41
CA ARG A 12 3.90 -13.37 -12.69
C ARG A 12 3.33 -11.96 -12.54
N ALA A 13 2.16 -11.72 -13.12
CA ALA A 13 1.46 -10.44 -12.99
C ALA A 13 1.15 -10.11 -11.52
N ARG A 14 0.80 -11.11 -10.69
CA ARG A 14 0.58 -10.91 -9.25
C ARG A 14 1.86 -10.53 -8.53
N ILE A 15 2.96 -11.24 -8.78
CA ILE A 15 4.27 -10.94 -8.17
C ILE A 15 4.69 -9.50 -8.52
N GLU A 16 4.60 -9.13 -9.79
CA GLU A 16 4.96 -7.78 -10.25
C GLU A 16 4.06 -6.71 -9.62
N ALA A 17 2.75 -6.96 -9.49
CA ALA A 17 1.82 -6.02 -8.88
C ALA A 17 2.10 -5.83 -7.37
N VAL A 18 2.47 -6.89 -6.67
CA VAL A 18 2.83 -6.83 -5.24
C VAL A 18 4.17 -6.14 -5.04
N ASP A 19 5.15 -6.42 -5.89
CA ASP A 19 6.45 -5.75 -5.85
C ASP A 19 6.30 -4.23 -6.06
N LYS A 20 5.54 -3.81 -7.06
CA LYS A 20 5.19 -2.39 -7.28
C LYS A 20 4.47 -1.77 -6.09
N ASN A 21 3.56 -2.51 -5.45
CA ASN A 21 2.90 -2.05 -4.22
C ASN A 21 3.91 -1.82 -3.09
N ASN A 22 4.86 -2.74 -2.91
CA ASN A 22 5.90 -2.59 -1.89
C ASN A 22 6.79 -1.38 -2.17
N GLN A 23 7.23 -1.20 -3.41
CA GLN A 23 8.03 -0.02 -3.80
C GLN A 23 7.29 1.30 -3.49
N LEU A 24 6.00 1.38 -3.79
CA LEU A 24 5.17 2.55 -3.46
C LEU A 24 5.17 2.81 -1.94
N TRP A 25 4.90 1.79 -1.13
CA TRP A 25 4.85 1.95 0.32
C TRP A 25 6.22 2.26 0.94
N THR A 26 7.31 1.75 0.37
CA THR A 26 8.68 2.13 0.77
C THR A 26 8.94 3.60 0.51
N ILE A 27 8.59 4.13 -0.66
CA ILE A 27 8.75 5.55 -1.00
C ILE A 27 7.91 6.41 -0.06
N LEU A 28 6.65 6.05 0.15
CA LEU A 28 5.75 6.77 1.07
C LEU A 28 6.28 6.76 2.50
N ALA A 29 6.75 5.61 3.00
CA ALA A 29 7.32 5.52 4.34
C ALA A 29 8.57 6.41 4.50
N ALA A 30 9.43 6.46 3.49
CA ALA A 30 10.61 7.31 3.49
C ALA A 30 10.25 8.81 3.52
N ASP A 31 9.29 9.23 2.70
CA ASP A 31 8.79 10.61 2.70
C ASP A 31 8.11 10.96 4.03
N LEU A 32 7.27 10.07 4.55
CA LEU A 32 6.61 10.24 5.84
C LEU A 32 7.62 10.36 6.97
N ALA A 33 8.71 9.59 6.97
CA ALA A 33 9.74 9.65 8.01
C ALA A 33 10.68 10.87 7.89
N SER A 34 10.60 11.65 6.81
CA SER A 34 11.43 12.83 6.61
C SER A 34 11.05 13.96 7.57
N GLU A 35 12.06 14.67 8.09
CA GLU A 35 11.87 15.87 8.93
C GLU A 35 11.11 16.99 8.20
N GLY A 36 11.13 17.00 6.87
CA GLY A 36 10.41 17.98 6.04
C GLY A 36 8.94 17.64 5.79
N ASN A 37 8.42 16.51 6.28
CA ASN A 37 7.05 16.11 6.04
C ASN A 37 6.07 16.98 6.86
N ALA A 38 5.19 17.70 6.16
CA ALA A 38 4.28 18.67 6.77
C ALA A 38 2.94 18.10 7.27
N LEU A 39 2.77 16.77 7.29
CA LEU A 39 1.55 16.17 7.82
C LEU A 39 1.52 16.23 9.35
N PRO A 40 0.33 16.36 9.97
CA PRO A 40 0.18 16.24 11.42
C PRO A 40 0.74 14.91 11.93
N ASP A 41 1.38 14.94 13.10
CA ASP A 41 2.08 13.79 13.69
C ASP A 41 1.22 12.53 13.76
N GLU A 42 -0.04 12.67 14.18
CA GLU A 42 -0.98 11.56 14.27
C GLU A 42 -1.29 10.94 12.90
N LEU A 43 -1.50 11.79 11.88
CA LEU A 43 -1.74 11.33 10.52
C LEU A 43 -0.50 10.62 9.96
N ARG A 44 0.69 11.18 10.19
CA ARG A 44 1.96 10.58 9.80
C ARG A 44 2.17 9.21 10.46
N ALA A 45 1.94 9.10 11.76
CA ALA A 45 2.05 7.84 12.50
C ALA A 45 1.08 6.77 11.97
N ASN A 46 -0.18 7.16 11.72
CA ASN A 46 -1.18 6.25 11.15
C ASN A 46 -0.80 5.76 9.74
N LEU A 47 -0.27 6.65 8.89
CA LEU A 47 0.19 6.29 7.55
C LEU A 47 1.45 5.40 7.58
N LEU A 48 2.38 5.65 8.51
CA LEU A 48 3.55 4.79 8.72
C LEU A 48 3.15 3.39 9.18
N SER A 49 2.15 3.28 10.06
CA SER A 49 1.60 1.99 10.49
C SER A 49 1.00 1.21 9.31
N LEU A 50 0.26 1.89 8.43
CA LEU A 50 -0.27 1.28 7.20
C LEU A 50 0.83 0.87 6.22
N ALA A 51 1.92 1.64 6.13
CA ALA A 51 3.07 1.28 5.31
C ALA A 51 3.76 0.01 5.83
N ASP A 52 4.02 -0.08 7.14
CA ASP A 52 4.60 -1.27 7.77
C ASP A 52 3.71 -2.51 7.55
N PHE A 53 2.40 -2.39 7.78
CA PHE A 53 1.45 -3.46 7.48
C PHE A 53 1.52 -3.89 6.01
N SER A 54 1.46 -2.94 5.08
CA SER A 54 1.41 -3.22 3.65
C SER A 54 2.68 -3.91 3.14
N LEU A 55 3.85 -3.49 3.63
CA LEU A 55 5.13 -4.10 3.29
C LEU A 55 5.25 -5.53 3.82
N ARG A 56 4.91 -5.74 5.10
CA ARG A 56 4.91 -7.08 5.72
C ARG A 56 3.96 -8.04 5.01
N HIS A 57 2.74 -7.57 4.73
CA HIS A 57 1.73 -8.39 4.06
C HIS A 57 2.11 -8.65 2.59
N GLY A 58 2.69 -7.66 1.90
CA GLY A 58 3.26 -7.84 0.56
C GLY A 58 4.33 -8.93 0.51
N HIS A 59 5.28 -8.94 1.45
CA HIS A 59 6.26 -10.02 1.56
C HIS A 59 5.60 -11.38 1.85
N ALA A 60 4.58 -11.43 2.70
CA ALA A 60 3.83 -12.67 2.97
C ALA A 60 3.12 -13.19 1.70
N VAL A 61 2.56 -12.31 0.87
CA VAL A 61 1.96 -12.68 -0.41
C VAL A 61 3.00 -13.23 -1.39
N LEU A 62 4.16 -12.58 -1.53
CA LEU A 62 5.25 -13.06 -2.38
C LEU A 62 5.77 -14.44 -1.92
N ALA A 63 5.78 -14.67 -0.60
CA ALA A 63 6.09 -15.97 -0.01
C ALA A 63 4.94 -17.00 -0.09
N ARG A 64 3.82 -16.67 -0.75
CA ARG A 64 2.60 -17.49 -0.86
C ARG A 64 1.96 -17.86 0.49
N LYS A 65 2.13 -17.01 1.51
CA LYS A 65 1.58 -17.18 2.86
C LYS A 65 0.33 -16.34 3.11
N ALA A 66 -0.05 -15.48 2.18
CA ALA A 66 -1.22 -14.62 2.28
C ALA A 66 -1.80 -14.31 0.89
N THR A 67 -3.03 -13.77 0.85
CA THR A 67 -3.67 -13.26 -0.38
C THR A 67 -3.50 -11.76 -0.51
N VAL A 68 -3.70 -11.24 -1.71
CA VAL A 68 -3.59 -9.80 -2.03
C VAL A 68 -4.80 -8.97 -1.59
N ASP A 69 -5.87 -9.60 -1.10
CA ASP A 69 -7.15 -8.92 -0.80
C ASP A 69 -6.98 -7.78 0.21
N ALA A 70 -6.23 -8.03 1.29
CA ALA A 70 -5.96 -7.01 2.30
C ALA A 70 -5.19 -5.79 1.73
N LEU A 71 -4.27 -6.01 0.77
CA LEU A 71 -3.55 -4.91 0.10
C LEU A 71 -4.48 -4.10 -0.80
N ILE A 72 -5.48 -4.74 -1.41
CA ILE A 72 -6.50 -4.04 -2.20
C ILE A 72 -7.34 -3.17 -1.28
N ASP A 73 -7.80 -3.70 -0.15
CA ASP A 73 -8.66 -2.97 0.78
C ASP A 73 -7.96 -1.74 1.37
N VAL A 74 -6.70 -1.87 1.78
CA VAL A 74 -5.88 -0.74 2.26
C VAL A 74 -5.75 0.34 1.18
N ASN A 75 -5.32 -0.04 -0.02
CA ASN A 75 -5.13 0.92 -1.12
C ASN A 75 -6.44 1.59 -1.53
N MET A 76 -7.56 0.85 -1.54
CA MET A 76 -8.88 1.40 -1.81
C MET A 76 -9.32 2.40 -0.73
N SER A 77 -9.06 2.10 0.54
CA SER A 77 -9.39 2.98 1.66
C SER A 77 -8.60 4.28 1.62
N ILE A 78 -7.30 4.20 1.31
CA ILE A 78 -6.43 5.38 1.12
C ILE A 78 -6.94 6.22 -0.05
N MET A 79 -7.20 5.62 -1.22
CA MET A 79 -7.73 6.36 -2.37
C MET A 79 -9.08 7.02 -2.08
N LYS A 80 -9.95 6.40 -1.27
CA LYS A 80 -11.21 7.02 -0.82
C LYS A 80 -10.94 8.23 0.08
N GLY A 81 -10.05 8.10 1.06
CA GLY A 81 -9.65 9.20 1.95
C GLY A 81 -9.06 10.39 1.19
N LEU A 82 -8.20 10.14 0.20
CA LEU A 82 -7.62 11.17 -0.65
C LEU A 82 -8.68 11.91 -1.48
N ARG A 83 -9.63 11.19 -2.09
CA ARG A 83 -10.73 11.82 -2.83
C ARG A 83 -11.66 12.66 -1.95
N GLY A 84 -11.91 12.23 -0.71
CA GLY A 84 -12.72 12.99 0.24
C GLY A 84 -12.07 14.29 0.71
N LYS A 85 -10.74 14.40 0.64
CA LYS A 85 -9.98 15.64 0.93
C LYS A 85 -9.83 16.59 -0.27
N VAL A 86 -9.93 16.09 -1.51
CA VAL A 86 -9.81 16.91 -2.74
C VAL A 86 -11.17 17.53 -3.15
N GLY A 87 -12.27 17.13 -2.50
CA GLY A 87 -13.64 17.57 -2.82
C GLY A 87 -14.30 18.50 -1.78
N GLN A 88 -13.54 19.07 -0.84
CA GLN A 88 -14.02 20.06 0.14
C GLN A 88 -13.10 21.27 0.17
#